data_AF-A0A2M7DLI4-F1
#
_entry.id   AF-A0A2M7DLI4-F1
#
_cell.length_a   1.000
_cell.length_b   1.000
_cell.length_c   1.000
_cell.angle_alpha   90.00
_cell.angle_beta   90.00
_cell.angle_gamma   90.00
#
_symmetry.space_group_name_H-M   'P 1'
#
loop_
_entity.id
_entity.type
_entity.pdbx_description
1 polymer ?
#
loop_
_entity_poly.entity_id
_entity_poly.type
_entity_poly.pdbx_seq_one_letter_code
_entity_poly.pdbx_strand_id
1 'polypeptide(L)' 'MLILFKKIEKKINGIIWTFVSTGVILLILAVLVVWTDFMIRLVFGMIILVIAYGFFYGAYKIYEIKKELKNYFKL' A
#
# COMPACT_ATOMS: atom_id res chain seq x y z
N MET A 1 21.89 18.40 -6.09
CA MET A 1 20.49 18.09 -6.46
C MET A 1 20.23 16.59 -6.60
N LEU A 2 21.05 15.83 -7.34
CA LEU A 2 20.90 14.38 -7.57
C LEU A 2 20.87 13.48 -6.31
N ILE A 3 21.63 13.84 -5.26
CA ILE A 3 21.71 13.05 -4.02
C ILE A 3 20.40 13.12 -3.21
N LEU A 4 19.71 14.28 -3.24
CA LEU A 4 18.42 14.47 -2.57
C LEU A 4 17.33 13.63 -3.24
N PHE A 5 17.28 13.61 -4.58
CA PHE A 5 16.35 12.76 -5.34
C PHE A 5 16.53 11.27 -5.03
N LYS A 6 17.78 10.78 -5.00
CA LYS A 6 18.07 9.38 -4.63
C LYS A 6 17.62 9.03 -3.21
N LYS A 7 17.78 9.96 -2.26
CA LYS A 7 17.36 9.77 -0.87
C LYS A 7 15.83 9.75 -0.74
N ILE A 8 15.15 10.60 -1.51
CA ILE A 8 13.68 10.65 -1.59
C ILE A 8 13.13 9.39 -2.25
N GLU A 9 13.69 8.93 -3.37
CA GLU A 9 13.27 7.68 -4.01
C GLU A 9 13.39 6.47 -3.09
N LYS A 10 14.49 6.38 -2.32
CA LYS A 10 14.69 5.28 -1.38
C LYS A 10 13.66 5.31 -0.25
N LYS A 11 13.31 6.50 0.24
CA LYS A 11 12.27 6.69 1.26
C LYS A 11 10.88 6.33 0.71
N ILE A 12 10.57 6.78 -0.51
CA ILE A 12 9.31 6.47 -1.19
C ILE A 12 9.19 4.97 -1.45
N ASN A 13 10.25 4.31 -1.91
CA ASN A 13 10.25 2.85 -2.07
C ASN A 13 10.00 2.13 -0.75
N GLY A 14 10.61 2.60 0.34
CA GLY A 14 10.38 2.05 1.68
C GLY A 14 8.92 2.22 2.14
N ILE A 15 8.33 3.38 1.89
CA ILE A 15 6.91 3.64 2.17
C ILE A 15 6.03 2.70 1.33
N ILE A 16 6.25 2.62 0.01
CA ILE A 16 5.51 1.70 -0.87
C ILE A 16 5.59 0.26 -0.34
N TRP A 17 6.79 -0.19 0.04
CA TRP A 17 6.99 -1.54 0.57
C TRP A 17 6.26 -1.77 1.90
N THR A 18 6.19 -0.75 2.75
CA THR A 18 5.46 -0.81 4.02
C THR A 18 3.95 -0.85 3.79
N PHE A 19 3.44 -0.07 2.83
CA PHE A 19 2.03 -0.09 2.44
C PHE A 19 1.64 -1.45 1.84
N VAL A 20 2.51 -2.03 0.99
CA VAL A 20 2.31 -3.35 0.39
C VAL A 20 2.36 -4.45 1.46
N SER A 21 3.36 -4.46 2.35
CA SER A 21 3.45 -5.48 3.40
C SER A 21 2.26 -5.42 4.36
N THR A 22 1.85 -4.21 4.74
CA THR A 22 0.67 -4.00 5.60
C THR A 22 -0.62 -4.49 4.91
N GLY A 23 -0.80 -4.18 3.62
CA GLY A 23 -1.94 -4.66 2.83
C GLY A 23 -1.99 -6.19 2.72
N VAL A 24 -0.84 -6.86 2.57
CA VAL A 24 -0.75 -8.32 2.56
C VAL A 24 -1.10 -8.92 3.92
N ILE A 25 -0.60 -8.35 5.02
CA ILE A 25 -0.95 -8.80 6.38
C ILE A 25 -2.45 -8.66 6.64
N LEU A 26 -3.04 -7.53 6.23
CA LEU A 26 -4.48 -7.30 6.33
C LEU A 26 -5.26 -8.33 5.51
N LEU A 27 -4.82 -8.67 4.30
CA LEU A 27 -5.44 -9.74 3.50
C LEU A 27 -5.41 -11.10 4.21
N ILE A 28 -4.29 -11.48 4.80
CA ILE A 28 -4.16 -12.72 5.57
C ILE A 28 -5.13 -12.70 6.76
N LEU A 29 -5.19 -11.59 7.50
CA LEU A 29 -6.13 -11.42 8.61
C LEU A 29 -7.59 -11.54 8.14
N ALA A 30 -7.95 -10.94 7.00
CA ALA A 30 -9.29 -11.08 6.45
C ALA A 30 -9.66 -12.55 6.18
N VAL A 31 -8.74 -13.35 5.64
CA VAL A 31 -8.95 -14.78 5.38
C VAL A 31 -9.11 -15.56 6.70
N LEU A 32 -8.26 -15.32 7.70
CA LEU A 32 -8.40 -15.96 9.02
C LEU A 32 -9.70 -15.57 9.71
N VAL A 33 -10.13 -14.32 9.53
CA VAL A 33 -11.39 -13.77 10.04
C VAL A 33 -12.59 -14.34 9.28
N VAL A 34 -12.51 -15.08 8.19
CA VAL A 34 -13.71 -15.71 7.58
C VAL A 34 -14.12 -17.06 8.21
N TRP A 35 -13.20 -17.77 8.88
CA TRP A 35 -13.40 -19.14 9.43
C TRP A 35 -14.20 -19.38 10.75
N THR A 36 -14.69 -18.38 11.49
CA THR A 36 -15.56 -18.51 12.68
C THR A 36 -16.85 -17.71 12.45
N ASP A 37 -17.74 -17.56 13.43
CA ASP A 37 -19.13 -17.07 13.25
C ASP A 37 -19.37 -15.96 12.20
N PHE A 38 -20.32 -16.23 11.30
CA PHE A 38 -20.37 -15.72 9.91
C PHE A 38 -20.67 -14.21 9.77
N MET A 39 -21.65 -13.66 10.49
CA MET A 39 -22.16 -12.30 10.20
C MET A 39 -21.24 -11.16 10.62
N ILE A 40 -20.69 -11.21 11.84
CA ILE A 40 -19.73 -10.20 12.32
C ILE A 40 -18.43 -10.29 11.52
N ARG A 41 -18.03 -11.50 11.11
CA ARG A 41 -16.81 -11.74 10.34
C ARG A 41 -16.86 -11.23 8.91
N LEU A 42 -18.01 -11.31 8.25
CA LEU A 42 -18.17 -10.73 6.92
C LEU A 42 -17.95 -9.21 6.94
N VAL A 43 -18.52 -8.53 7.94
CA VAL A 43 -18.38 -7.08 8.11
C VAL A 43 -16.93 -6.70 8.39
N PHE A 44 -16.26 -7.39 9.32
CA PHE A 44 -14.84 -7.12 9.63
C PHE A 44 -13.91 -7.46 8.45
N GLY A 45 -14.14 -8.57 7.75
CA GLY A 45 -13.38 -8.94 6.56
C GLY A 45 -13.51 -7.89 5.45
N MET A 46 -14.72 -7.36 5.22
CA MET A 46 -14.93 -6.27 4.25
C MET A 46 -14.23 -4.98 4.66
N ILE A 47 -14.28 -4.59 5.93
CA ILE A 47 -13.56 -3.40 6.43
C ILE A 47 -12.06 -3.56 6.20
N ILE A 48 -11.50 -4.73 6.54
CA ILE A 48 -10.08 -5.03 6.34
C ILE A 48 -9.70 -4.99 4.86
N LEU A 49 -10.55 -5.51 3.96
CA LEU A 49 -10.34 -5.44 2.51
C LEU A 49 -10.37 -4.00 1.98
N VAL A 50 -11.30 -3.17 2.44
CA VAL A 50 -11.38 -1.75 2.05
C VAL A 50 -10.12 -1.02 2.50
N ILE A 51 -9.66 -1.27 3.72
CA ILE A 51 -8.41 -0.70 4.24
C ILE A 51 -7.23 -1.17 3.39
N ALA A 52 -7.09 -2.48 3.14
CA ALA A 52 -6.01 -3.03 2.32
C ALA A 52 -6.01 -2.42 0.90
N TYR A 53 -7.18 -2.28 0.28
CA TYR A 53 -7.31 -1.62 -1.01
C TYR A 53 -6.86 -0.16 -0.96
N GLY A 54 -7.20 0.58 0.10
CA GLY A 54 -6.71 1.94 0.33
C GLY A 54 -5.19 2.00 0.43
N PHE A 55 -4.55 1.04 1.12
CA PHE A 55 -3.09 0.95 1.20
C PHE A 55 -2.47 0.66 -0.18
N PHE A 56 -3.02 -0.27 -0.95
CA PHE A 56 -2.54 -0.57 -2.30
C PHE A 56 -2.72 0.60 -3.27
N TYR A 57 -3.87 1.27 -3.23
CA TYR A 57 -4.15 2.45 -4.05
C TYR A 57 -3.22 3.61 -3.69
N GLY A 58 -3.00 3.84 -2.40
CA GLY A 58 -2.02 4.84 -1.93
C GLY A 58 -0.61 4.54 -2.43
N ALA A 59 -0.16 3.29 -2.33
CA ALA A 59 1.13 2.86 -2.86
C ALA A 59 1.24 3.07 -4.38
N TYR A 60 0.19 2.72 -5.13
CA TYR A 60 0.13 2.92 -6.59
C TYR A 60 0.22 4.41 -6.95
N LYS A 61 -0.56 5.25 -6.28
CA LYS A 61 -0.58 6.71 -6.53
C LYS A 61 0.76 7.36 -6.19
N ILE A 62 1.40 6.94 -5.09
CA ILE A 62 2.75 7.39 -4.74
C ILE A 62 3.78 6.95 -5.79
N TYR A 63 3.64 5.74 -6.33
CA TYR A 63 4.50 5.25 -7.41
C TYR A 63 4.30 6.05 -8.71
N GLU A 64 3.07 6.40 -9.04
CA GLU A 64 2.74 7.24 -10.20
C GLU A 64 3.34 8.64 -10.07
N ILE A 65 3.18 9.29 -8.92
CA ILE A 65 3.82 10.60 -8.62
C ILE A 65 5.35 10.51 -8.73
N LYS A 66 5.96 9.42 -8.24
CA LYS A 66 7.39 9.19 -8.40
C LYS A 66 7.79 9.09 -9.88
N LYS A 67 6.99 8.42 -10.70
CA LYS A 67 7.22 8.25 -12.13
C LYS A 67 7.05 9.57 -12.90
N GLU A 68 6.04 10.37 -12.57
CA GLU A 68 5.84 11.70 -13.13
C GLU A 68 6.98 12.65 -12.78
N LEU A 69 7.41 12.68 -11.51
CA LEU A 69 8.57 13.48 -11.08
C LEU A 69 9.84 13.08 -11.84
N LYS A 70 10.06 11.79 -12.05
CA LYS A 70 11.21 11.31 -12.82
C LYS A 70 11.16 11.78 -14.28
N ASN A 71 10.00 11.68 -14.92
CA ASN A 71 9.79 12.16 -16.28
C ASN A 71 9.91 13.70 -16.41
N TYR A 72 9.35 14.47 -15.48
CA TYR A 72 9.44 15.94 -15.47
C TYR A 72 10.87 16.43 -15.30
N PHE A 73 11.67 15.75 -14.48
CA PHE A 73 13.07 16.09 -14.26
C PHE A 73 14.04 15.47 -15.30
N LYS A 74 13.54 14.79 -16.35
CA LYS A 74 14.36 14.10 -17.38
C LYS A 74 15.54 13.34 -16.77
N LEU A 75 15.26 12.55 -15.73
CA LEU A 75 16.20 11.67 -15.03
C LEU A 75 15.80 10.20 -15.21
#